data_AF-A0A536Z4U4-F1
#
_entry.id   AF-A0A536Z4U4-F1
#
_cell.length_a   1.000
_cell.length_b   1.000
_cell.length_c   1.000
_cell.angle_alpha   90.00
_cell.angle_beta   90.00
_cell.angle_gamma   90.00
#
_symmetry.space_group_name_H-M   'P 1'
#
loop_
_entity.id
_entity.type
_entity.pdbx_description
1 polymer ?
#
loop_
_entity_poly.entity_id
_entity_poly.type
_entity_poly.pdbx_seq_one_letter_code
_entity_poly.pdbx_strand_id
1 'polypeptide(L)' 'SCRGFAVGRSIFLEPSRHWLAGEIDDAMLVERVRATFERLIGAWREGRSAAAREHAA' A
#
# COMPACT_ATOMS: atom_id res chain seq x y z
N SER A 1 -0.22 -14.38 -16.51
CA SER A 1 0.31 -13.16 -15.89
C SER A 1 -0.49 -12.82 -14.64
N CYS A 2 0.15 -12.27 -13.60
CA CYS A 2 -0.56 -11.79 -12.41
C CYS A 2 -1.38 -10.54 -12.77
N ARG A 3 -2.66 -10.51 -12.36
CA ARG A 3 -3.61 -9.43 -12.69
C ARG A 3 -3.88 -8.48 -11.52
N GLY A 4 -3.41 -8.82 -10.33
CA GLY A 4 -3.58 -8.03 -9.11
C GLY A 4 -3.37 -8.89 -7.86
N PHE A 5 -3.49 -8.27 -6.70
CA PHE A 5 -3.35 -8.91 -5.39
C PHE A 5 -4.28 -8.24 -4.37
N ALA A 6 -4.65 -8.98 -3.33
CA ALA A 6 -5.46 -8.48 -2.23
C ALA A 6 -4.56 -8.02 -1.07
N VAL A 7 -4.97 -6.95 -0.38
CA VAL A 7 -4.26 -6.35 0.76
C VAL A 7 -5.24 -6.02 1.87
N GLY A 8 -4.74 -6.02 3.10
CA GLY A 8 -5.56 -5.75 4.29
C GLY A 8 -4.66 -5.42 5.46
N ARG A 9 -4.40 -6.40 6.33
CA ARG A 9 -3.55 -6.22 7.54
C ARG A 9 -2.20 -5.56 7.27
N SER A 10 -1.59 -5.81 6.11
CA SER A 10 -0.32 -5.19 5.71
C SER A 10 -0.39 -3.66 5.55
N ILE A 11 -1.58 -3.08 5.41
CA ILE A 11 -1.78 -1.63 5.26
C ILE A 11 -2.24 -0.99 6.57
N PHE A 12 -3.23 -1.59 7.24
CA PHE A 12 -3.89 -0.93 8.38
C PHE A 12 -3.50 -1.46 9.76
N LEU A 13 -2.91 -2.65 9.87
CA LEU A 13 -2.73 -3.29 11.19
C LEU A 13 -1.87 -2.47 12.14
N GLU A 14 -0.72 -1.97 11.68
CA GLU A 14 0.17 -1.18 12.53
C GLU A 14 -0.45 0.18 12.91
N PRO A 15 -0.98 0.99 11.96
CA PRO A 15 -1.63 2.25 12.32
C PRO A 15 -2.81 2.06 13.27
N SER A 16 -3.64 1.03 13.04
CA SER A 16 -4.77 0.72 13.92
C SER A 16 -4.33 0.34 15.33
N ARG A 17 -3.17 -0.33 15.51
CA ARG A 17 -2.66 -0.64 16.85
C ARG A 17 -2.27 0.62 17.61
N HIS A 18 -1.57 1.55 16.96
CA HIS A 18 -1.21 2.84 17.56
C HIS A 18 -2.44 3.68 17.88
N TRP A 19 -3.44 3.67 17.00
CA TRP A 19 -4.70 4.39 17.21
C TRP A 19 -5.49 3.84 18.40
N LEU A 20 -5.63 2.51 18.48
CA LEU A 20 -6.29 1.85 19.61
C LEU A 20 -5.54 2.04 20.94
N ALA A 21 -4.23 2.25 20.90
CA ALA A 21 -3.42 2.60 22.06
C ALA A 21 -3.52 4.09 22.46
N GLY A 22 -4.21 4.92 21.66
CA GLY A 22 -4.31 6.37 21.88
C GLY A 22 -3.03 7.13 21.54
N GLU A 23 -2.07 6.51 20.85
CA GLU A 23 -0.79 7.13 20.49
C GLU A 23 -0.89 8.03 19.26
N ILE A 24 -1.91 7.78 18.41
CA ILE A 24 -2.21 8.60 17.24
C ILE A 24 -3.71 8.88 17.16
N ASP A 25 -4.06 10.01 16.55
CA ASP A 25 -5.45 10.39 16.30
C ASP A 25 -5.99 9.83 14.98
N ASP A 26 -7.26 10.12 14.70
CA ASP A 26 -7.96 9.68 13.50
C ASP A 26 -7.30 10.19 12.22
N ALA A 27 -6.83 11.44 12.22
CA ALA A 27 -6.21 12.06 11.05
C ALA A 27 -4.89 11.35 10.69
N MET A 28 -4.07 11.08 11.71
CA MET A 28 -2.82 10.36 11.56
C MET A 28 -3.05 8.89 11.14
N LEU A 29 -4.09 8.23 11.64
CA LEU A 29 -4.49 6.90 11.20
C LEU A 29 -4.79 6.90 9.69
N VAL A 30 -5.65 7.80 9.22
CA VAL A 30 -6.02 7.90 7.80
C VAL A 30 -4.80 8.17 6.94
N GLU A 31 -3.94 9.11 7.34
CA GLU A 31 -2.75 9.47 6.57
C GLU A 31 -1.78 8.29 6.42
N ARG A 32 -1.49 7.56 7.51
CA ARG A 32 -0.55 6.42 7.46
C ARG A 32 -1.08 5.25 6.62
N VAL A 33 -2.37 4.96 6.73
CA VAL A 33 -3.04 3.93 5.91
C VAL A 33 -3.01 4.31 4.43
N ARG A 34 -3.36 5.56 4.12
CA ARG A 34 -3.33 6.12 2.76
C ARG A 34 -1.92 6.04 2.16
N ALA A 35 -0.91 6.55 2.86
CA ALA A 35 0.47 6.56 2.39
C ALA A 35 0.99 5.15 2.06
N THR A 36 0.66 4.15 2.90
CA THR A 36 1.03 2.75 2.65
C THR A 36 0.35 2.20 1.40
N PHE A 37 -0.94 2.51 1.20
CA PHE A 37 -1.67 2.07 0.02
C PHE A 37 -1.14 2.71 -1.27
N GLU A 38 -0.85 4.01 -1.25
CA GLU A 38 -0.28 4.74 -2.39
C GLU A 38 1.08 4.19 -2.81
N ARG A 39 1.94 3.85 -1.83
CA ARG A 39 3.22 3.20 -2.08
C ARG A 39 3.07 1.84 -2.79
N LEU A 40 2.09 1.04 -2.38
CA LEU A 40 1.80 -0.25 -3.02
C LEU A 40 1.29 -0.09 -4.46
N ILE A 41 0.42 0.90 -4.70
CA ILE A 41 -0.07 1.23 -6.04
C ILE A 41 1.10 1.67 -6.94
N GLY A 42 2.00 2.52 -6.43
CA GLY A 42 3.21 2.95 -7.13
C GLY A 42 4.07 1.77 -7.56
N ALA A 43 4.46 0.93 -6.60
CA ALA A 43 5.28 -0.26 -6.85
C ALA A 43 4.63 -1.22 -7.88
N TRP A 44 3.30 -1.41 -7.81
CA TRP A 44 2.58 -2.25 -8.77
C TRP A 44 2.64 -1.69 -10.20
N ARG A 45 2.43 -0.39 -10.37
CA ARG A 45 2.50 0.28 -11.69
C ARG A 45 3.90 0.22 -12.28
N GLU A 46 4.91 0.42 -11.45
CA GLU A 46 6.32 0.33 -11.85
C GLU A 46 6.68 -1.07 -12.33
N GLY A 47 6.36 -2.11 -11.54
CA GLY A 47 6.64 -3.50 -11.91
C GLY A 47 5.93 -3.92 -13.21
N ARG A 48 4.70 -3.46 -13.42
CA ARG A 48 3.99 -3.68 -14.69
C ARG A 48 4.60 -2.95 -15.87
N SER A 49 5.08 -1.74 -15.67
CA SER A 49 5.74 -0.96 -16.72
C SER A 49 7.08 -1.61 -17.10
N ALA A 50 7.83 -2.13 -16.13
CA ALA A 50 9.06 -2.88 -16.37
C ALA A 50 8.81 -4.15 -17.18
N ALA A 51 7.86 -4.99 -16.74
CA ALA A 51 7.49 -6.21 -17.45
C ALA A 51 7.00 -5.96 -18.89
N ALA A 52 6.30 -4.84 -19.13
CA ALA A 52 5.86 -4.46 -20.47
C ALA A 52 7.03 -4.06 -21.38
N ARG A 53 8.05 -3.37 -20.84
CA ARG A 53 9.27 -3.01 -21.59
C ARG A 53 10.09 -4.24 -21.95
N GLU A 54 10.25 -5.17 -21.01
CA GLU A 54 10.96 -6.43 -21.25
C GLU A 54 10.29 -7.29 -22.33
N HIS A 55 8.96 -7.29 -22.39
CA HIS A 55 8.22 -8.03 -23.42
C HIS A 55 8.28 -7.40 -24.81
N ALA A 56 8.60 -6.11 -24.90
CA ALA A 56 8.66 -5.35 -26.15
C ALA A 56 10.07 -5.31 -26.76
N ALA A 57 11.10 -5.66 -25.97
CA ALA A 57 12.49 -5.83 -26.39
C ALA A 57 12.74 -7.26 -26.88
#